data_AF-A0A956LZJ2-F1
#
_entry.id   AF-A0A956LZJ2-F1
#
_cell.length_a   1.000
_cell.length_b   1.000
_cell.length_c   1.000
_cell.angle_alpha   90.00
_cell.angle_beta   90.00
_cell.angle_gamma   90.00
#
_symmetry.space_group_name_H-M   'P 1'
#
loop_
_entity.id
_entity.type
_entity.pdbx_description
1 polymer ?
#
loop_
_entity_poly.entity_id
_entity_poly.type
_entity_poly.pdbx_seq_one_letter_code
_entity_poly.pdbx_strand_id
1 'polypeptide(L)'
;MSTGFDLKAAISREELPLQLLRDLFAALHTFRLRGAQDPRCLEAVARLEETLKQAGTRSRIQRSGPHLVINRVCVRPTPDVRLQVRTLWSDLDRLGIGALEIDSYLGRDQLIAFLDLYPRLDGALAESGIMTEESDGEDGTGTGLTTPLELVPGVTAHPYDPQATEDEGDRRNSARRTFFRALQAARLIFRQSHVHKIPELRKARAVVHEMIDTLVEQEFSLLGLAAMHNFDAYTFQHSVHVAVLSMALGQRLGLPRAELSQLGVAAMFHDMGKTRIPKRVLWKPGRFDANEWKIMHRHPLSGARELLQYGGMSDLAIRVMLVSAEHHLRFDGSGYPKLGDDWQQGLFSRIVTLCDCFDAMTASRIYMERPFTPDSVIRYMMENSGRMFDPDLLRVFVGLTGLYPVGSMVRLESGELGVVLEPAANPRQVDRPRVRVLTEGPDGRLRPAEDRSLDDGPEVDPRYRIRAGCHPLDHGVSVDEILSRVYLDDDLPTEAAA
;
A
#
# COMPACT_ATOMS: atom_id res chain seq x y z
N MET A 1 14.71 -7.10 53.14
CA MET A 1 14.02 -5.95 52.52
C MET A 1 13.69 -6.34 51.09
N SER A 2 12.42 -6.65 50.82
CA SER A 2 11.94 -7.09 49.51
C SER A 2 11.77 -5.85 48.61
N THR A 3 12.67 -5.65 47.65
CA THR A 3 12.44 -4.75 46.51
C THR A 3 11.45 -5.42 45.58
N GLY A 4 10.16 -5.34 45.92
CA GLY A 4 9.09 -5.77 45.04
C GLY A 4 9.07 -4.90 43.79
N PHE A 5 9.21 -5.51 42.62
CA PHE A 5 8.97 -4.86 41.34
C PHE A 5 7.48 -4.48 41.30
N ASP A 6 7.17 -3.19 41.42
CA ASP A 6 5.79 -2.71 41.38
C ASP A 6 5.26 -2.79 39.94
N LEU A 7 4.68 -3.95 39.62
CA LEU A 7 4.08 -4.23 38.31
C LEU A 7 3.03 -3.18 37.92
N LYS A 8 2.29 -2.61 38.88
CA LYS A 8 1.27 -1.60 38.59
C LYS A 8 1.89 -0.27 38.16
N ALA A 9 2.96 0.15 38.83
CA ALA A 9 3.73 1.33 38.43
C ALA A 9 4.47 1.14 37.10
N ALA A 10 4.94 -0.08 36.79
CA ALA A 10 5.58 -0.40 35.52
C ALA A 10 4.58 -0.47 34.34
N ILE A 11 3.42 -1.10 34.54
CA ILE A 11 2.33 -1.16 33.55
C ILE A 11 1.79 0.24 33.25
N SER A 12 1.54 1.06 34.29
CA SER A 12 1.10 2.46 34.15
C SER A 12 2.12 3.34 33.39
N ARG A 13 3.43 3.05 33.50
CA ARG A 13 4.50 3.78 32.80
C ARG A 13 4.58 3.48 31.29
N GLU A 14 4.08 2.34 30.83
CA GLU A 14 4.04 1.97 29.40
C GLU A 14 2.65 2.18 28.76
N GLU A 15 1.57 1.99 29.52
CA GLU A 15 0.20 2.14 29.02
C GLU A 15 -0.16 3.59 28.71
N LEU A 16 0.26 4.54 29.54
CA LEU A 16 -0.07 5.96 29.36
C LEU A 16 0.57 6.55 28.07
N PRO A 17 1.85 6.31 27.75
CA PRO A 17 2.42 6.67 26.44
C PRO A 17 1.70 6.04 25.24
N LEU A 18 1.29 4.77 25.35
CA LEU A 18 0.54 4.09 24.30
C LEU A 18 -0.87 4.68 24.13
N GLN A 19 -1.53 5.03 25.24
CA GLN A 19 -2.84 5.68 25.24
C GLN A 19 -2.76 7.08 24.63
N LEU A 20 -1.71 7.84 24.96
CA LEU A 20 -1.45 9.16 24.37
C LEU A 20 -1.32 9.08 22.85
N LEU A 21 -0.58 8.09 22.33
CA LEU A 21 -0.46 7.90 20.88
C LEU A 21 -1.79 7.55 20.21
N ARG A 22 -2.59 6.68 20.84
CA ARG A 22 -3.91 6.29 20.33
C ARG A 22 -4.85 7.48 20.26
N ASP A 23 -4.92 8.26 21.33
CA ASP A 23 -5.83 9.40 21.42
C ASP A 23 -5.38 10.54 20.50
N LEU A 24 -4.07 10.79 20.40
CA LEU A 24 -3.51 11.77 19.47
C LEU A 24 -3.83 11.40 18.03
N PHE A 25 -3.60 10.14 17.65
CA PHE A 25 -3.95 9.64 16.33
C PHE A 25 -5.46 9.70 16.06
N ALA A 26 -6.29 9.27 17.01
CA ALA A 26 -7.75 9.32 16.86
C ALA A 26 -8.25 10.75 16.66
N ALA A 27 -7.71 11.71 17.41
CA ALA A 27 -8.02 13.12 17.26
C ALA A 27 -7.61 13.63 15.87
N LEU A 28 -6.35 13.43 15.46
CA LEU A 28 -5.84 13.83 14.14
C LEU A 28 -6.67 13.23 12.99
N HIS A 29 -6.95 11.93 13.06
CA HIS A 29 -7.64 11.20 12.01
C HIS A 29 -9.12 11.58 11.88
N THR A 30 -9.84 11.66 13.01
CA THR A 30 -11.25 12.07 12.99
C THR A 30 -11.41 13.52 12.56
N PHE A 31 -10.51 14.41 13.00
CA PHE A 31 -10.47 15.81 12.60
C PHE A 31 -10.27 15.94 11.08
N ARG A 32 -9.29 15.22 10.51
CA ARG A 32 -8.99 15.22 9.06
C ARG A 32 -10.16 14.74 8.20
N LEU A 33 -10.89 13.72 8.65
CA LEU A 33 -11.96 13.11 7.85
C LEU A 33 -13.31 13.83 7.97
N ARG A 34 -13.60 14.45 9.12
CA ARG A 34 -14.95 14.91 9.48
C ARG A 34 -15.03 16.40 9.82
N GLY A 35 -13.89 17.04 10.05
CA GLY A 35 -13.80 18.45 10.41
C GLY A 35 -14.09 18.73 11.90
N ALA A 36 -13.76 19.97 12.32
CA ALA A 36 -13.72 20.39 13.72
C ALA A 36 -15.06 20.32 14.49
N GLN A 37 -16.18 20.36 13.76
CA GLN A 37 -17.52 20.44 14.34
C GLN A 37 -18.23 19.08 14.46
N ASP A 38 -17.61 17.99 13.98
CA ASP A 38 -18.21 16.65 14.09
C ASP A 38 -18.18 16.18 15.56
N PRO A 39 -19.30 15.68 16.12
CA PRO A 39 -19.37 15.23 17.51
C PRO A 39 -18.30 14.17 17.87
N ARG A 40 -17.93 13.29 16.95
CA ARG A 40 -16.92 12.25 17.17
C ARG A 40 -15.51 12.83 17.22
N CYS A 41 -15.29 13.92 16.49
CA CYS A 41 -14.05 14.69 16.57
C CYS A 41 -13.94 15.34 17.95
N LEU A 42 -15.00 16.02 18.41
CA LEU A 42 -15.02 16.64 19.74
C LEU A 42 -14.83 15.61 20.86
N GLU A 43 -15.40 14.42 20.73
CA GLU A 43 -15.16 13.30 21.65
C GLU A 43 -13.71 12.80 21.62
N ALA A 44 -13.09 12.70 20.45
CA ALA A 44 -11.69 12.29 20.32
C ALA A 44 -10.74 13.33 20.92
N VAL A 45 -11.01 14.62 20.71
CA VAL A 45 -10.26 15.72 21.34
C VAL A 45 -10.41 15.69 22.85
N ALA A 46 -11.62 15.46 23.37
CA ALA A 46 -11.85 15.38 24.81
C ALA A 46 -11.08 14.20 25.45
N ARG A 47 -10.96 13.06 24.76
CA ARG A 47 -10.13 11.94 25.23
C ARG A 47 -8.64 12.29 25.24
N LEU A 48 -8.15 12.94 24.18
CA LEU A 48 -6.76 13.40 24.13
C LEU A 48 -6.44 14.40 25.24
N GLU A 49 -7.34 15.35 25.48
CA GLU A 49 -7.23 16.33 26.56
C GLU A 49 -7.09 15.65 27.94
N GLU A 50 -7.93 14.63 28.19
CA GLU A 50 -7.89 13.87 29.44
C GLU A 50 -6.59 13.06 29.58
N THR A 51 -6.14 12.41 28.52
CA THR A 51 -4.88 11.64 28.51
C THR A 51 -3.66 12.55 28.70
N LEU A 52 -3.66 13.77 28.15
CA LEU A 52 -2.62 14.78 28.41
C LEU A 52 -2.62 15.25 29.86
N LYS A 53 -3.79 15.46 30.48
CA LYS A 53 -3.90 15.80 31.91
C LYS A 53 -3.36 14.69 32.80
N GLN A 54 -3.63 13.42 32.44
CA GLN A 54 -3.13 12.25 33.17
C GLN A 54 -1.60 12.11 33.07
N ALA A 55 -0.98 12.56 31.98
CA ALA A 55 0.48 12.58 31.84
C ALA A 55 1.18 13.52 32.83
N GLY A 56 0.49 14.56 33.31
CA GLY A 56 0.93 15.47 34.39
C GLY A 56 2.21 16.28 34.13
N THR A 57 2.83 16.09 32.97
CA THR A 57 4.09 16.71 32.53
C THR A 57 4.08 16.87 31.01
N ARG A 58 4.96 17.73 30.48
CA ARG A 58 5.14 17.86 29.03
C ARG A 58 5.46 16.51 28.39
N SER A 59 4.81 16.24 27.27
CA SER A 59 4.95 15.00 26.52
C SER A 59 5.73 15.26 25.23
N ARG A 60 7.00 14.85 25.22
CA ARG A 60 7.89 14.92 24.07
C ARG A 60 7.86 13.61 23.30
N ILE A 61 7.34 13.61 22.08
CA ILE A 61 7.27 12.47 21.17
C ILE A 61 8.41 12.61 20.16
N GLN A 62 9.34 11.64 20.12
CA GLN A 62 10.54 11.70 19.28
C GLN A 62 10.88 10.34 18.66
N ARG A 63 11.57 10.36 17.52
CA ARG A 63 12.02 9.15 16.82
C ARG A 63 13.28 8.57 17.45
N SER A 64 13.38 7.23 17.51
CA SER A 64 14.62 6.52 17.79
C SER A 64 14.65 5.23 16.97
N GLY A 65 15.27 5.27 15.79
CA GLY A 65 15.28 4.14 14.84
C GLY A 65 13.85 3.72 14.44
N PRO A 66 13.45 2.44 14.59
CA PRO A 66 12.09 1.95 14.33
C PRO A 66 11.11 2.19 15.50
N HIS A 67 11.55 2.85 16.57
CA HIS A 67 10.77 3.04 17.79
C HIS A 67 10.42 4.51 18.01
N LEU A 68 9.28 4.72 18.69
CA LEU A 68 8.91 6.01 19.22
C LEU A 68 9.38 6.11 20.67
N VAL A 69 9.94 7.24 21.04
CA VAL A 69 10.25 7.55 22.44
C VAL A 69 9.32 8.67 22.86
N ILE A 70 8.56 8.45 23.94
CA ILE A 70 7.76 9.49 24.58
C ILE A 70 8.42 9.83 25.91
N ASN A 71 8.88 11.06 26.05
CA ASN A 71 9.73 11.55 27.13
C ASN A 71 11.02 10.73 27.25
N ARG A 72 11.02 9.71 28.10
CA ARG A 72 12.16 8.78 28.31
C ARG A 72 11.78 7.31 28.17
N VAL A 73 10.57 7.04 27.69
CA VAL A 73 10.03 5.69 27.54
C VAL A 73 10.08 5.34 26.06
N CYS A 74 10.91 4.34 25.72
CA CYS A 74 10.86 3.72 24.41
C CYS A 74 9.56 2.92 24.31
N VAL A 75 8.62 3.44 23.54
CA VAL A 75 7.32 2.82 23.34
C VAL A 75 7.53 1.71 22.32
N ARG A 76 7.43 0.46 22.77
CA ARG A 76 7.30 -0.68 21.86
C ARG A 76 5.85 -0.73 21.39
N PRO A 77 5.54 -0.32 20.15
CA PRO A 77 4.15 -0.24 19.74
C PRO A 77 3.59 -1.66 19.66
N THR A 78 2.47 -1.90 20.33
CA THR A 78 1.62 -3.05 20.05
C THR A 78 1.25 -3.03 18.55
N PRO A 79 0.98 -4.19 17.91
CA PRO A 79 0.66 -4.23 16.48
C PRO A 79 -0.43 -3.25 16.05
N ASP A 80 -1.38 -2.93 16.94
CA ASP A 80 -2.49 -2.01 16.70
C ASP A 80 -2.07 -0.52 16.72
N VAL A 81 -1.04 -0.16 17.48
CA VAL A 81 -0.56 1.22 17.63
C VAL A 81 0.58 1.50 16.65
N ARG A 82 1.28 0.47 16.15
CA ARG A 82 2.43 0.61 15.24
C ARG A 82 2.10 1.35 13.95
N LEU A 83 0.89 1.15 13.41
CA LEU A 83 0.43 1.85 12.20
C LEU A 83 0.14 3.33 12.49
N GLN A 84 -0.47 3.62 13.64
CA GLN A 84 -0.79 4.98 14.09
C GLN A 84 0.48 5.81 14.30
N VAL A 85 1.47 5.20 14.96
CA VAL A 85 2.84 5.70 15.12
C VAL A 85 3.47 6.05 13.78
N ARG A 86 3.32 5.18 12.77
CA ARG A 86 3.94 5.35 11.46
C ARG A 86 3.24 6.42 10.60
N THR A 87 1.92 6.51 10.61
CA THR A 87 1.20 7.58 9.91
C THR A 87 1.54 8.94 10.50
N LEU A 88 1.51 9.05 11.83
CA LEU A 88 1.94 10.26 12.54
C LEU A 88 3.37 10.64 12.13
N TRP A 89 4.29 9.67 12.09
CA TRP A 89 5.69 9.93 11.72
C TRP A 89 5.89 10.24 10.25
N SER A 90 5.16 9.60 9.34
CA SER A 90 5.20 9.94 7.92
C SER A 90 4.72 11.37 7.68
N ASP A 91 3.71 11.82 8.42
CA ASP A 91 3.22 13.19 8.35
C ASP A 91 4.24 14.18 8.95
N LEU A 92 4.93 13.82 10.04
CA LEU A 92 5.99 14.67 10.61
C LEU A 92 7.29 14.70 9.80
N ASP A 93 7.72 13.58 9.22
CA ASP A 93 8.90 13.49 8.34
C ASP A 93 8.70 14.39 7.10
N ARG A 94 7.49 14.43 6.52
CA ARG A 94 7.13 15.35 5.41
C ARG A 94 7.28 16.82 5.78
N LEU A 95 7.08 17.14 7.05
CA LEU A 95 7.16 18.51 7.57
C LEU A 95 8.58 18.86 8.09
N GLY A 96 9.54 17.95 7.97
CA GLY A 96 10.89 18.12 8.50
C GLY A 96 10.93 18.16 10.04
N ILE A 97 9.97 17.52 10.71
CA ILE A 97 9.84 17.53 12.18
C ILE A 97 10.36 16.20 12.76
N GLY A 98 11.46 16.26 13.53
CA GLY A 98 12.06 15.10 14.20
C GLY A 98 11.50 14.80 15.59
N ALA A 99 10.84 15.77 16.23
CA ALA A 99 10.15 15.59 17.51
C ALA A 99 9.04 16.64 17.75
N LEU A 100 8.04 16.28 18.55
CA LEU A 100 6.93 17.14 18.97
C LEU A 100 6.85 17.17 20.50
N GLU A 101 6.84 18.34 21.11
CA GLU A 101 6.62 18.54 22.56
C GLU A 101 5.24 19.17 22.79
N ILE A 102 4.37 18.48 23.54
CA ILE A 102 3.00 18.92 23.85
C ILE A 102 2.89 19.17 25.36
N ASP A 103 2.42 20.35 25.76
CA ASP A 103 2.15 20.67 27.17
C ASP A 103 0.91 19.91 27.68
N SER A 104 1.02 19.31 28.87
CA SER A 104 -0.05 18.51 29.50
C SER A 104 -1.29 19.32 29.88
N TYR A 105 -1.17 20.65 29.91
CA TYR A 105 -2.24 21.58 30.31
C TYR A 105 -2.95 22.22 29.11
N LEU A 106 -2.74 21.72 27.89
CA LEU A 106 -3.39 22.25 26.69
C LEU A 106 -4.92 22.13 26.81
N GLY A 107 -5.63 23.25 26.70
CA GLY A 107 -7.09 23.27 26.72
C GLY A 107 -7.70 22.79 25.39
N ARG A 108 -8.99 22.42 25.43
CA ARG A 108 -9.73 21.94 24.25
C ARG A 108 -9.59 22.84 23.02
N ASP A 109 -9.75 24.16 23.19
CA ASP A 109 -9.69 25.10 22.06
C ASP A 109 -8.29 25.17 21.43
N GLN A 110 -7.24 25.05 22.26
CA GLN A 110 -5.86 25.01 21.80
C GLN A 110 -5.54 23.68 21.09
N LEU A 111 -6.09 22.56 21.57
CA LEU A 111 -6.00 21.27 20.89
C LEU A 111 -6.71 21.30 19.53
N ILE A 112 -7.92 21.84 19.47
CA ILE A 112 -8.67 22.02 18.21
C ILE A 112 -7.86 22.90 17.24
N ALA A 113 -7.27 23.99 17.70
CA ALA A 113 -6.42 24.84 16.88
C ALA A 113 -5.19 24.10 16.34
N PHE A 114 -4.50 23.33 17.18
CA PHE A 114 -3.39 22.47 16.75
C PHE A 114 -3.82 21.44 15.68
N LEU A 115 -4.96 20.78 15.90
CA LEU A 115 -5.50 19.77 14.98
C LEU A 115 -6.04 20.36 13.67
N ASP A 116 -6.49 21.63 13.66
CA ASP A 116 -6.87 22.33 12.43
C ASP A 116 -5.66 22.77 11.61
N LEU A 117 -4.56 23.11 12.30
CA LEU A 117 -3.29 23.44 11.65
C LEU A 117 -2.63 22.21 11.03
N TYR A 118 -2.65 21.06 11.72
CA TYR A 118 -1.91 19.86 11.33
C TYR A 118 -2.15 19.38 9.87
N PRO A 119 -3.39 19.28 9.35
CA PRO A 119 -3.66 18.95 7.94
C PRO A 119 -3.27 20.05 6.94
N ARG A 120 -3.06 21.29 7.40
CA ARG A 120 -2.73 22.47 6.59
C ARG A 120 -1.23 22.79 6.57
N LEU A 121 -0.43 22.02 7.31
CA LEU A 121 1.04 22.17 7.33
C LEU A 121 1.69 21.84 5.98
N ASP A 122 1.01 21.06 5.13
CA ASP A 122 1.38 20.81 3.73
C ASP A 122 1.29 22.09 2.86
N GLY A 123 0.51 23.10 3.27
CA GLY A 123 0.28 24.34 2.51
C GLY A 123 0.92 25.59 3.11
N ALA A 124 1.03 25.69 4.44
CA ALA A 124 1.55 26.88 5.12
C ALA A 124 3.06 27.14 4.88
N LEU A 125 3.84 26.10 4.58
CA LEU A 125 5.26 26.22 4.21
C LEU A 125 5.47 26.55 2.73
N ALA A 126 4.49 26.26 1.86
CA ALA A 126 4.53 26.65 0.45
C ALA A 126 4.16 28.13 0.25
N GLU A 127 3.33 28.69 1.13
CA GLU A 127 2.92 30.11 1.08
C GLU A 127 3.91 31.06 1.78
N SER A 128 4.86 30.56 2.60
CA SER A 128 5.75 31.42 3.40
C SER A 128 7.06 31.87 2.70
N GLY A 129 7.28 31.49 1.44
CA GLY A 129 8.25 32.16 0.56
C GLY A 129 9.68 32.28 1.09
N ILE A 130 10.26 31.23 1.66
CA ILE A 130 11.69 31.23 2.02
C ILE A 130 12.51 30.67 0.84
N MET A 131 13.01 31.59 0.04
CA MET A 131 14.01 31.36 -1.01
C MET A 131 15.30 30.86 -0.36
N THR A 132 15.83 29.73 -0.82
CA THR A 132 17.21 29.32 -0.56
C THR A 132 18.11 30.03 -1.57
N GLU A 133 18.65 31.19 -1.22
CA GLU A 133 19.82 31.71 -1.92
C GLU A 133 21.08 31.12 -1.28
N GLU A 134 21.88 30.46 -2.11
CA GLU A 134 23.26 30.10 -1.82
C GLU A 134 24.09 31.38 -1.69
N SER A 135 24.85 31.53 -0.61
CA SER A 135 25.98 32.45 -0.58
C SER A 135 27.23 31.74 -0.10
N ASP A 136 28.19 31.58 -1.01
CA ASP A 136 29.60 31.40 -0.71
C ASP A 136 30.12 32.61 0.09
N GLY A 137 30.83 32.36 1.19
CA GLY A 137 31.52 33.43 1.91
C GLY A 137 31.92 33.06 3.34
N GLU A 138 33.22 33.09 3.59
CA GLU A 138 33.90 32.89 4.86
C GLU A 138 33.44 33.84 5.99
N ASP A 139 33.71 33.38 7.21
CA ASP A 139 33.76 34.09 8.49
C ASP A 139 32.46 34.53 9.20
N GLY A 140 32.28 33.94 10.38
CA GLY A 140 31.87 34.67 11.59
C GLY A 140 30.36 34.92 11.75
N THR A 141 29.74 34.15 12.66
CA THR A 141 28.45 34.48 13.31
C THR A 141 27.24 34.64 12.39
N GLY A 142 26.92 33.58 11.64
CA GLY A 142 25.66 33.48 10.89
C GLY A 142 24.55 32.85 11.73
N THR A 143 23.48 33.62 11.98
CA THR A 143 22.21 33.14 12.51
C THR A 143 21.58 32.18 11.51
N GLY A 144 21.73 30.87 11.76
CA GLY A 144 20.95 29.85 11.07
C GLY A 144 19.48 30.03 11.40
N LEU A 145 18.75 30.73 10.53
CA LEU A 145 17.30 30.88 10.59
C LEU A 145 16.64 29.53 10.26
N THR A 146 16.69 28.62 11.22
CA THR A 146 15.69 27.56 11.36
C THR A 146 14.50 28.20 12.05
N THR A 147 13.44 28.56 11.31
CA THR A 147 12.21 29.02 11.97
C THR A 147 11.51 27.79 12.55
N PRO A 148 11.32 27.71 13.88
CA PRO A 148 10.52 26.64 14.46
C PRO A 148 9.05 26.96 14.21
N LEU A 149 8.31 25.97 13.73
CA LEU A 149 6.87 26.00 13.70
C LEU A 149 6.36 26.02 15.17
N GLU A 150 6.23 27.21 15.77
CA GLU A 150 5.56 27.40 17.08
C GLU A 150 4.04 27.29 16.87
N LEU A 151 3.53 26.05 16.95
CA LEU A 151 2.11 25.78 16.83
C LEU A 151 1.39 25.98 18.16
N VAL A 152 0.68 27.10 18.33
CA VAL A 152 -0.23 27.39 19.48
C VAL A 152 0.53 27.40 20.83
N PRO A 153 0.19 28.29 21.80
CA PRO A 153 0.88 28.29 23.10
C PRO A 153 0.85 26.90 23.76
N GLY A 154 2.01 26.25 23.87
CA GLY A 154 2.16 24.93 24.51
C GLY A 154 2.48 23.75 23.60
N VAL A 155 2.66 23.92 22.28
CA VAL A 155 3.22 22.85 21.41
C VAL A 155 4.47 23.34 20.68
N THR A 156 5.57 22.58 20.76
CA THR A 156 6.86 22.89 20.12
C THR A 156 7.27 21.78 19.16
N ALA A 157 7.60 22.12 17.91
CA ALA A 157 8.20 21.19 16.95
C ALA A 157 9.72 21.35 16.90
N HIS A 158 10.45 20.24 16.76
CA HIS A 158 11.91 20.24 16.61
C HIS A 158 12.31 19.78 15.19
N PRO A 159 13.27 20.45 14.54
CA PRO A 159 13.69 20.12 13.19
C PRO A 159 14.35 18.73 13.13
N TYR A 160 14.18 18.07 11.99
CA TYR A 160 14.76 16.77 11.67
C TYR A 160 16.28 16.88 11.46
N ASP A 161 17.05 16.01 12.12
CA ASP A 161 18.51 15.89 11.96
C ASP A 161 18.85 14.74 10.98
N PRO A 162 19.40 15.03 9.79
CA PRO A 162 19.69 14.03 8.77
C PRO A 162 20.75 12.99 9.16
N GLN A 163 21.57 13.23 10.19
CA GLN A 163 22.68 12.33 10.53
C GLN A 163 22.25 11.04 11.26
N ALA A 164 20.94 10.78 11.42
CA ALA A 164 20.40 9.68 12.20
C ALA A 164 19.41 8.77 11.43
N THR A 165 19.77 8.14 10.30
CA THR A 165 18.98 7.01 9.73
C THR A 165 19.79 5.95 8.95
N GLU A 166 19.31 4.69 9.00
CA GLU A 166 19.79 3.52 8.24
C GLU A 166 19.48 3.61 6.72
N ASP A 167 20.39 3.01 5.95
CA ASP A 167 20.60 3.07 4.49
C ASP A 167 19.40 2.57 3.63
N GLU A 168 19.18 3.23 2.49
CA GLU A 168 18.04 3.01 1.58
C GLU A 168 18.16 1.69 0.79
N GLY A 169 19.40 1.21 0.58
CA GLY A 169 19.70 -0.06 -0.07
C GLY A 169 19.24 -1.30 0.71
N ASP A 170 19.22 -1.23 2.05
CA ASP A 170 18.75 -2.34 2.90
C ASP A 170 17.23 -2.51 2.83
N ARG A 171 16.50 -1.41 2.54
CA ARG A 171 15.04 -1.44 2.46
C ARG A 171 14.58 -2.23 1.25
N ARG A 172 14.97 -1.85 0.03
CA ARG A 172 14.57 -2.53 -1.23
C ARG A 172 14.87 -4.04 -1.20
N ASN A 173 16.01 -4.41 -0.62
CA ASN A 173 16.41 -5.80 -0.46
C ASN A 173 15.44 -6.62 0.41
N SER A 174 14.83 -6.00 1.43
CA SER A 174 13.84 -6.65 2.29
C SER A 174 12.53 -6.93 1.55
N ALA A 175 11.93 -5.95 0.85
CA ALA A 175 10.71 -6.17 0.06
C ALA A 175 10.89 -7.26 -0.99
N ARG A 176 12.02 -7.22 -1.70
CA ARG A 176 12.40 -8.25 -2.68
C ARG A 176 12.39 -9.65 -2.04
N ARG A 177 13.07 -9.81 -0.90
CA ARG A 177 13.14 -11.10 -0.19
C ARG A 177 11.78 -11.60 0.26
N THR A 178 10.94 -10.73 0.81
CA THR A 178 9.57 -11.10 1.25
C THR A 178 8.70 -11.54 0.08
N PHE A 179 8.74 -10.81 -1.04
CA PHE A 179 7.96 -11.14 -2.23
C PHE A 179 8.36 -12.49 -2.83
N PHE A 180 9.65 -12.77 -3.00
CA PHE A 180 10.10 -14.06 -3.53
C PHE A 180 9.80 -15.23 -2.57
N ARG A 181 9.83 -15.01 -1.25
CA ARG A 181 9.35 -16.00 -0.28
C ARG A 181 7.86 -16.28 -0.45
N ALA A 182 7.04 -15.25 -0.69
CA ALA A 182 5.62 -15.40 -1.00
C ALA A 182 5.39 -16.23 -2.26
N LEU A 183 6.14 -15.96 -3.34
CA LEU A 183 6.09 -16.77 -4.56
C LEU A 183 6.45 -18.24 -4.31
N GLN A 184 7.54 -18.50 -3.57
CA GLN A 184 7.95 -19.87 -3.24
C GLN A 184 6.91 -20.58 -2.38
N ALA A 185 6.36 -19.90 -1.38
CA ALA A 185 5.32 -20.45 -0.50
C ALA A 185 4.05 -20.78 -1.29
N ALA A 186 3.56 -19.85 -2.11
CA ALA A 186 2.43 -20.08 -3.00
C ALA A 186 2.68 -21.29 -3.92
N ARG A 187 3.85 -21.36 -4.57
CA ARG A 187 4.24 -22.50 -5.41
C ARG A 187 4.23 -23.84 -4.68
N LEU A 188 4.74 -23.89 -3.45
CA LEU A 188 4.75 -25.11 -2.63
C LEU A 188 3.33 -25.53 -2.22
N ILE A 189 2.52 -24.57 -1.77
CA ILE A 189 1.12 -24.78 -1.34
C ILE A 189 0.28 -25.35 -2.47
N PHE A 190 0.32 -24.74 -3.66
CA PHE A 190 -0.44 -25.20 -4.82
C PHE A 190 0.08 -26.50 -5.43
N ARG A 191 1.39 -26.82 -5.30
CA ARG A 191 1.91 -28.14 -5.71
C ARG A 191 1.43 -29.25 -4.77
N GLN A 192 1.35 -28.95 -3.47
CA GLN A 192 0.93 -29.93 -2.46
C GLN A 192 -0.57 -30.25 -2.51
N SER A 193 -1.42 -29.33 -3.00
CA SER A 193 -2.85 -29.59 -3.17
C SER A 193 -3.14 -30.69 -4.21
N HIS A 194 -2.26 -30.90 -5.19
CA HIS A 194 -2.34 -32.05 -6.11
C HIS A 194 -2.12 -33.42 -5.42
N VAL A 195 -1.55 -33.44 -4.22
CA VAL A 195 -1.13 -34.67 -3.49
C VAL A 195 -2.07 -34.99 -2.31
N HIS A 196 -3.27 -34.40 -2.25
CA HIS A 196 -4.24 -34.58 -1.15
C HIS A 196 -3.69 -34.24 0.25
N LYS A 197 -2.62 -33.42 0.33
CA LYS A 197 -2.11 -32.93 1.61
C LYS A 197 -2.66 -31.53 1.86
N ILE A 198 -3.19 -31.34 3.07
CA ILE A 198 -3.72 -30.07 3.59
C ILE A 198 -2.70 -28.96 3.30
N PRO A 199 -3.05 -27.91 2.53
CA PRO A 199 -2.27 -26.69 2.54
C PRO A 199 -2.37 -26.12 3.95
N GLU A 200 -1.25 -26.07 4.68
CA GLU A 200 -1.24 -25.47 6.02
C GLU A 200 -1.53 -23.97 5.86
N LEU A 201 -2.80 -23.57 5.99
CA LEU A 201 -3.23 -22.16 6.03
C LEU A 201 -2.41 -21.34 7.04
N ARG A 202 -1.82 -21.99 8.05
CA ARG A 202 -0.84 -21.41 8.98
C ARG A 202 0.44 -20.92 8.30
N LYS A 203 1.02 -21.71 7.39
CA LYS A 203 2.23 -21.31 6.62
C LYS A 203 1.90 -20.15 5.69
N ALA A 204 0.77 -20.21 4.99
CA ALA A 204 0.31 -19.10 4.17
C ALA A 204 0.11 -17.83 5.00
N ARG A 205 -0.53 -17.95 6.17
CA ARG A 205 -0.72 -16.84 7.10
C ARG A 205 0.60 -16.24 7.57
N ALA A 206 1.61 -17.05 7.87
CA ALA A 206 2.93 -16.56 8.25
C ALA A 206 3.56 -15.70 7.15
N VAL A 207 3.51 -16.18 5.91
CA VAL A 207 4.06 -15.43 4.77
C VAL A 207 3.24 -14.17 4.48
N VAL A 208 1.91 -14.23 4.59
CA VAL A 208 1.05 -13.05 4.50
C VAL A 208 1.37 -12.05 5.60
N HIS A 209 1.69 -12.47 6.82
CA HIS A 209 2.14 -11.56 7.87
C HIS A 209 3.45 -10.86 7.53
N GLU A 210 4.44 -11.57 6.97
CA GLU A 210 5.68 -10.97 6.46
C GLU A 210 5.37 -9.95 5.35
N MET A 211 4.47 -10.29 4.43
CA MET A 211 4.03 -9.37 3.37
C MET A 211 3.32 -8.14 3.92
N ILE A 212 2.49 -8.27 4.96
CA ILE A 212 1.86 -7.11 5.61
C ILE A 212 2.93 -6.24 6.28
N ASP A 213 3.92 -6.83 6.96
CA ASP A 213 5.00 -6.06 7.57
C ASP A 213 5.78 -5.26 6.52
N THR A 214 6.13 -5.91 5.41
CA THR A 214 6.76 -5.25 4.25
C THR A 214 5.84 -4.22 3.60
N LEU A 215 4.55 -4.50 3.41
CA LEU A 215 3.60 -3.57 2.80
C LEU A 215 3.49 -2.28 3.62
N VAL A 216 3.44 -2.41 4.95
CA VAL A 216 3.37 -1.27 5.84
C VAL A 216 4.69 -0.47 5.75
N GLU A 217 5.83 -1.13 5.56
CA GLU A 217 7.18 -0.50 5.57
C GLU A 217 7.61 0.07 4.21
N GLN A 218 7.16 -0.55 3.12
CA GLN A 218 7.72 -0.43 1.77
C GLN A 218 6.63 -0.65 0.71
N GLU A 219 5.49 0.04 0.87
CA GLU A 219 4.30 -0.11 0.00
C GLU A 219 4.66 -0.03 -1.49
N PHE A 220 5.42 1.00 -1.89
CA PHE A 220 5.81 1.20 -3.30
C PHE A 220 6.69 0.09 -3.86
N SER A 221 7.65 -0.42 -3.08
CA SER A 221 8.52 -1.51 -3.52
C SER A 221 7.73 -2.81 -3.70
N LEU A 222 6.81 -3.12 -2.77
CA LEU A 222 6.01 -4.33 -2.86
C LEU A 222 4.96 -4.25 -4.00
N LEU A 223 4.36 -3.08 -4.22
CA LEU A 223 3.47 -2.84 -5.36
C LEU A 223 4.21 -2.87 -6.70
N GLY A 224 5.42 -2.31 -6.77
CA GLY A 224 6.28 -2.38 -7.96
C GLY A 224 6.66 -3.81 -8.32
N LEU A 225 7.01 -4.64 -7.32
CA LEU A 225 7.24 -6.08 -7.51
C LEU A 225 5.98 -6.81 -8.02
N ALA A 226 4.80 -6.42 -7.54
CA ALA A 226 3.52 -6.96 -7.99
C ALA A 226 3.08 -6.46 -9.38
N ALA A 227 3.72 -5.42 -9.93
CA ALA A 227 3.45 -4.92 -11.27
C ALA A 227 4.27 -5.63 -12.37
N MET A 228 5.32 -6.38 -11.99
CA MET A 228 6.17 -7.11 -12.93
C MET A 228 5.58 -8.49 -13.25
N HIS A 229 5.62 -8.92 -14.51
CA HIS A 229 4.97 -10.17 -14.97
C HIS A 229 5.93 -11.29 -15.44
N ASN A 230 7.25 -11.12 -15.31
CA ASN A 230 8.27 -12.02 -15.87
C ASN A 230 8.81 -13.13 -14.94
N PHE A 231 8.03 -13.61 -13.97
CA PHE A 231 8.46 -14.74 -13.12
C PHE A 231 7.88 -16.05 -13.68
N ASP A 232 8.72 -17.07 -13.86
CA ASP A 232 8.50 -18.35 -14.57
C ASP A 232 7.29 -19.22 -14.17
N ALA A 233 6.40 -18.76 -13.29
CA ALA A 233 5.21 -19.48 -12.87
C ALA A 233 3.98 -18.58 -12.74
N TYR A 234 3.40 -18.26 -13.89
CA TYR A 234 2.22 -17.40 -14.11
C TYR A 234 1.12 -17.50 -13.04
N THR A 235 0.66 -18.72 -12.68
CA THR A 235 -0.46 -18.89 -11.74
C THR A 235 -0.11 -18.52 -10.30
N PHE A 236 1.11 -18.81 -9.83
CA PHE A 236 1.49 -18.50 -8.44
C PHE A 236 1.80 -17.02 -8.27
N GLN A 237 2.37 -16.42 -9.31
CA GLN A 237 2.62 -15.00 -9.39
C GLN A 237 1.32 -14.20 -9.29
N HIS A 238 0.32 -14.55 -10.11
CA HIS A 238 -1.01 -13.96 -10.06
C HIS A 238 -1.63 -14.01 -8.66
N SER A 239 -1.61 -15.16 -8.00
CA SER A 239 -2.14 -15.29 -6.62
C SER A 239 -1.42 -14.39 -5.61
N VAL A 240 -0.10 -14.21 -5.74
CA VAL A 240 0.68 -13.32 -4.86
C VAL A 240 0.39 -11.85 -5.16
N HIS A 241 0.31 -11.47 -6.44
CA HIS A 241 -0.04 -10.11 -6.84
C HIS A 241 -1.42 -9.69 -6.35
N VAL A 242 -2.42 -10.53 -6.59
CA VAL A 242 -3.79 -10.29 -6.11
C VAL A 242 -3.81 -10.17 -4.58
N ALA A 243 -3.00 -10.95 -3.86
CA ALA A 243 -2.87 -10.82 -2.41
C ALA A 243 -2.23 -9.49 -1.99
N VAL A 244 -1.13 -9.07 -2.62
CA VAL A 244 -0.48 -7.76 -2.36
C VAL A 244 -1.47 -6.62 -2.59
N LEU A 245 -2.10 -6.57 -3.77
CA LEU A 245 -3.06 -5.53 -4.14
C LEU A 245 -4.27 -5.51 -3.19
N SER A 246 -4.79 -6.69 -2.82
CA SER A 246 -5.92 -6.79 -1.89
C SER A 246 -5.56 -6.28 -0.50
N MET A 247 -4.37 -6.62 0.01
CA MET A 247 -3.91 -6.12 1.31
C MET A 247 -3.65 -4.62 1.30
N ALA A 248 -3.06 -4.08 0.22
CA ALA A 248 -2.85 -2.65 0.04
C ALA A 248 -4.20 -1.90 0.01
N LEU A 249 -5.18 -2.38 -0.77
CA LEU A 249 -6.52 -1.81 -0.80
C LEU A 249 -7.21 -1.92 0.58
N GLY A 250 -7.14 -3.08 1.22
CA GLY A 250 -7.65 -3.29 2.58
C GLY A 250 -7.04 -2.34 3.60
N GLN A 251 -5.74 -2.06 3.50
CA GLN A 251 -5.04 -1.13 4.38
C GLN A 251 -5.54 0.29 4.17
N ARG A 252 -5.74 0.71 2.91
CA ARG A 252 -6.32 2.03 2.58
C ARG A 252 -7.75 2.18 3.06
N LEU A 253 -8.51 1.08 3.14
CA LEU A 253 -9.86 1.03 3.73
C LEU A 253 -9.84 1.02 5.27
N GLY A 254 -8.67 0.91 5.90
CA GLY A 254 -8.53 0.90 7.36
C GLY A 254 -8.81 -0.46 8.00
N LEU A 255 -8.71 -1.56 7.25
CA LEU A 255 -8.88 -2.90 7.84
C LEU A 255 -7.79 -3.18 8.89
N PRO A 256 -8.14 -3.76 10.05
CA PRO A 256 -7.16 -4.11 11.06
C PRO A 256 -6.24 -5.22 10.56
N ARG A 257 -5.03 -5.32 11.14
CA ARG A 257 -4.01 -6.32 10.73
C ARG A 257 -4.54 -7.76 10.69
N ALA A 258 -5.42 -8.12 11.63
CA ALA A 258 -6.04 -9.45 11.65
C ALA A 258 -6.89 -9.70 10.39
N GLU A 259 -7.68 -8.71 9.98
CA GLU A 259 -8.49 -8.78 8.76
C GLU A 259 -7.62 -8.69 7.50
N LEU A 260 -6.57 -7.87 7.48
CA LEU A 260 -5.59 -7.85 6.38
C LEU A 260 -4.93 -9.22 6.19
N SER A 261 -4.59 -9.90 7.28
CA SER A 261 -4.03 -11.26 7.23
C SER A 261 -5.04 -12.24 6.66
N GLN A 262 -6.30 -12.15 7.07
CA GLN A 262 -7.35 -13.00 6.50
C GLN A 262 -7.63 -12.70 5.03
N LEU A 263 -7.65 -11.42 4.65
CA LEU A 263 -7.83 -10.96 3.28
C LEU A 263 -6.67 -11.41 2.37
N GLY A 264 -5.43 -11.24 2.82
CA GLY A 264 -4.24 -11.66 2.07
C GLY A 264 -4.21 -13.16 1.84
N VAL A 265 -4.55 -13.97 2.86
CA VAL A 265 -4.67 -15.43 2.70
C VAL A 265 -5.86 -15.77 1.79
N ALA A 266 -7.03 -15.14 1.96
CA ALA A 266 -8.18 -15.41 1.11
C ALA A 266 -7.91 -15.07 -0.37
N ALA A 267 -7.27 -13.94 -0.63
CA ALA A 267 -6.81 -13.50 -1.94
C ALA A 267 -5.78 -14.48 -2.54
N MET A 268 -4.81 -14.95 -1.76
CA MET A 268 -3.80 -15.91 -2.24
C MET A 268 -4.41 -17.26 -2.67
N PHE A 269 -5.57 -17.63 -2.12
CA PHE A 269 -6.23 -18.91 -2.39
C PHE A 269 -7.50 -18.81 -3.26
N HIS A 270 -7.87 -17.61 -3.74
CA HIS A 270 -9.13 -17.40 -4.48
C HIS A 270 -9.29 -18.40 -5.63
N ASP A 271 -8.18 -18.66 -6.33
CA ASP A 271 -8.07 -19.47 -7.53
C ASP A 271 -7.72 -20.95 -7.29
N MET A 272 -7.74 -21.44 -6.04
CA MET A 272 -7.33 -22.81 -5.68
C MET A 272 -8.04 -23.88 -6.52
N GLY A 273 -9.28 -23.64 -6.93
CA GLY A 273 -10.03 -24.58 -7.76
C GLY A 273 -9.47 -24.80 -9.17
N LYS A 274 -8.61 -23.90 -9.68
CA LYS A 274 -7.95 -24.08 -10.99
C LYS A 274 -7.07 -25.33 -11.03
N THR A 275 -6.61 -25.81 -9.87
CA THR A 275 -5.88 -27.09 -9.73
C THR A 275 -6.69 -28.32 -10.14
N ARG A 276 -8.02 -28.21 -10.16
CA ARG A 276 -8.95 -29.28 -10.60
C ARG A 276 -9.36 -29.14 -12.06
N ILE A 277 -8.93 -28.08 -12.75
CA ILE A 277 -9.24 -27.85 -14.17
C ILE A 277 -8.27 -28.69 -15.02
N PRO A 278 -8.76 -29.45 -16.03
CA PRO A 278 -7.91 -30.21 -16.92
C PRO A 278 -6.86 -29.32 -17.59
N LYS A 279 -5.60 -29.76 -17.63
CA LYS A 279 -4.49 -28.97 -18.22
C LYS A 279 -4.78 -28.53 -19.66
N ARG A 280 -5.42 -29.37 -20.47
CA ARG A 280 -5.82 -29.01 -21.85
C ARG A 280 -6.73 -27.79 -21.95
N VAL A 281 -7.53 -27.52 -20.92
CA VAL A 281 -8.40 -26.34 -20.84
C VAL A 281 -7.63 -25.20 -20.20
N LEU A 282 -6.96 -25.44 -19.07
CA LEU A 282 -6.24 -24.41 -18.33
C LEU A 282 -5.12 -23.73 -19.15
N TRP A 283 -4.43 -24.50 -20.00
CA TRP A 283 -3.28 -24.06 -20.80
C TRP A 283 -3.63 -23.83 -22.28
N LYS A 284 -4.92 -23.77 -22.63
CA LYS A 284 -5.33 -23.57 -24.03
C LYS A 284 -4.94 -22.17 -24.51
N PRO A 285 -4.23 -22.04 -25.65
CA PRO A 285 -4.05 -20.75 -26.31
C PRO A 285 -5.36 -20.32 -27.00
N GLY A 286 -5.76 -19.06 -26.81
CA GLY A 286 -6.95 -18.48 -27.43
C GLY A 286 -8.25 -18.59 -26.62
N ARG A 287 -9.39 -18.32 -27.26
CA ARG A 287 -10.69 -18.25 -26.60
C ARG A 287 -11.23 -19.64 -26.24
N PHE A 288 -11.88 -19.72 -25.07
CA PHE A 288 -12.62 -20.92 -24.67
C PHE A 288 -13.91 -21.07 -25.48
N ASP A 289 -14.22 -22.30 -25.88
CA ASP A 289 -15.54 -22.68 -26.36
C ASP A 289 -16.56 -22.78 -25.21
N ALA A 290 -17.83 -23.02 -25.53
CA ALA A 290 -18.90 -23.07 -24.53
C ALA A 290 -18.73 -24.20 -23.49
N ASN A 291 -18.12 -25.33 -23.86
CA ASN A 291 -17.90 -26.46 -22.94
C ASN A 291 -16.68 -26.21 -22.05
N GLU A 292 -15.61 -25.65 -22.61
CA GLU A 292 -14.43 -25.21 -21.87
C GLU A 292 -14.78 -24.11 -20.87
N TRP A 293 -15.62 -23.15 -21.26
CA TRP A 293 -16.17 -22.14 -20.35
C TRP A 293 -16.94 -22.76 -19.18
N LYS A 294 -17.79 -23.75 -19.44
CA LYS A 294 -18.50 -24.49 -18.38
C LYS A 294 -17.55 -25.24 -17.44
N ILE A 295 -16.41 -25.72 -17.93
CA ILE A 295 -15.39 -26.36 -17.11
C ILE A 295 -14.69 -25.29 -16.24
N MET A 296 -14.26 -24.19 -16.84
CA MET A 296 -13.58 -23.10 -16.13
C MET A 296 -14.46 -22.49 -15.04
N HIS A 297 -15.75 -22.26 -15.28
CA HIS A 297 -16.71 -21.72 -14.30
C HIS A 297 -16.90 -22.59 -13.05
N ARG A 298 -16.37 -23.81 -13.02
CA ARG A 298 -16.46 -24.68 -11.83
C ARG A 298 -15.39 -24.38 -10.80
N HIS A 299 -14.32 -23.65 -11.16
CA HIS A 299 -13.20 -23.46 -10.25
C HIS A 299 -13.56 -22.69 -8.95
N PRO A 300 -14.48 -21.71 -8.92
CA PRO A 300 -14.80 -21.02 -7.66
C PRO A 300 -15.39 -21.99 -6.62
N LEU A 301 -16.42 -22.74 -7.01
CA LEU A 301 -17.04 -23.75 -6.13
C LEU A 301 -16.12 -24.94 -5.84
N SER A 302 -15.33 -25.37 -6.82
CA SER A 302 -14.36 -26.46 -6.60
C SER A 302 -13.31 -26.02 -5.58
N GLY A 303 -12.78 -24.81 -5.69
CA GLY A 303 -11.83 -24.23 -4.76
C GLY A 303 -12.41 -24.14 -3.35
N ALA A 304 -13.59 -23.54 -3.21
CA ALA A 304 -14.31 -23.45 -1.94
C ALA A 304 -14.50 -24.83 -1.27
N ARG A 305 -14.90 -25.85 -2.04
CA ARG A 305 -15.07 -27.22 -1.53
C ARG A 305 -13.76 -27.83 -1.02
N GLU A 306 -12.66 -27.65 -1.74
CA GLU A 306 -11.35 -28.14 -1.31
C GLU A 306 -10.89 -27.42 -0.03
N LEU A 307 -11.03 -26.09 0.01
CA LEU A 307 -10.65 -25.26 1.15
C LEU A 307 -11.44 -25.62 2.42
N LEU A 308 -12.72 -25.97 2.29
CA LEU A 308 -13.55 -26.44 3.40
C LEU A 308 -13.02 -27.75 4.01
N GLN A 309 -12.50 -28.67 3.19
CA GLN A 309 -11.92 -29.93 3.66
C GLN A 309 -10.61 -29.73 4.43
N TYR A 310 -9.93 -28.59 4.22
CA TYR A 310 -8.59 -28.33 4.75
C TYR A 310 -8.57 -27.38 5.97
N GLY A 311 -9.52 -26.46 6.07
CA GLY A 311 -9.46 -25.35 7.03
C GLY A 311 -10.21 -25.54 8.35
N GLY A 312 -11.04 -26.58 8.48
CA GLY A 312 -12.01 -26.68 9.58
C GLY A 312 -12.98 -25.48 9.61
N MET A 313 -13.71 -25.30 10.72
CA MET A 313 -14.67 -24.19 10.88
C MET A 313 -14.06 -22.94 11.54
N SER A 314 -12.83 -22.58 11.18
CA SER A 314 -12.21 -21.33 11.66
C SER A 314 -12.70 -20.12 10.84
N ASP A 315 -12.73 -18.93 11.43
CA ASP A 315 -13.11 -17.69 10.73
C ASP A 315 -12.27 -17.45 9.46
N LEU A 316 -10.96 -17.75 9.52
CA LEU A 316 -10.10 -17.70 8.34
C LEU A 316 -10.55 -18.68 7.25
N ALA A 317 -10.83 -19.93 7.61
CA ALA A 317 -11.24 -20.95 6.65
C ALA A 317 -12.56 -20.57 5.95
N ILE A 318 -13.51 -20.02 6.70
CA ILE A 318 -14.77 -19.52 6.18
C ILE A 318 -14.51 -18.38 5.18
N ARG A 319 -13.69 -17.39 5.54
CA ARG A 319 -13.37 -16.26 4.64
C ARG A 319 -12.67 -16.70 3.36
N VAL A 320 -11.69 -17.60 3.47
CA VAL A 320 -10.96 -18.14 2.33
C VAL A 320 -11.90 -18.92 1.40
N MET A 321 -12.81 -19.72 1.96
CA MET A 321 -13.84 -20.44 1.21
C MET A 321 -14.80 -19.47 0.50
N LEU A 322 -15.31 -18.46 1.21
CA LEU A 322 -16.23 -17.47 0.66
C LEU A 322 -15.59 -16.71 -0.51
N VAL A 323 -14.38 -16.18 -0.33
CA VAL A 323 -13.66 -15.48 -1.41
C VAL A 323 -13.43 -16.39 -2.61
N SER A 324 -13.05 -17.66 -2.39
CA SER A 324 -12.89 -18.61 -3.50
C SER A 324 -14.21 -18.84 -4.24
N ALA A 325 -15.34 -18.92 -3.54
CA ALA A 325 -16.65 -19.07 -4.17
C ALA A 325 -17.14 -17.78 -4.88
N GLU A 326 -16.78 -16.60 -4.36
CA GLU A 326 -17.44 -15.33 -4.70
C GLU A 326 -16.63 -14.41 -5.60
N HIS A 327 -15.32 -14.60 -5.81
CA HIS A 327 -14.47 -13.63 -6.52
C HIS A 327 -14.84 -13.39 -7.99
N HIS A 328 -15.71 -14.21 -8.59
CA HIS A 328 -16.28 -14.00 -9.93
C HIS A 328 -17.75 -13.56 -9.93
N LEU A 329 -18.32 -13.32 -8.75
CA LEU A 329 -19.54 -12.53 -8.66
C LEU A 329 -19.27 -11.11 -9.15
N ARG A 330 -20.36 -10.46 -9.56
CA ARG A 330 -20.35 -9.05 -9.98
C ARG A 330 -21.23 -8.27 -9.01
N PHE A 331 -20.94 -6.99 -8.88
CA PHE A 331 -21.69 -6.10 -8.00
C PHE A 331 -23.20 -6.07 -8.31
N ASP A 332 -23.57 -6.19 -9.59
CA ASP A 332 -24.97 -6.28 -10.06
C ASP A 332 -25.59 -7.69 -9.96
N GLY A 333 -24.86 -8.68 -9.43
CA GLY A 333 -25.29 -10.07 -9.34
C GLY A 333 -25.25 -10.87 -10.64
N SER A 334 -24.77 -10.30 -11.76
CA SER A 334 -24.70 -10.98 -13.07
C SER A 334 -23.52 -11.96 -13.22
N GLY A 335 -22.63 -12.02 -12.23
CA GLY A 335 -21.46 -12.90 -12.20
C GLY A 335 -21.77 -14.38 -11.98
N TYR A 336 -20.73 -15.15 -11.67
CA TYR A 336 -20.81 -16.60 -11.41
C TYR A 336 -19.93 -17.01 -10.23
N PRO A 337 -20.25 -18.12 -9.55
CA PRO A 337 -21.42 -19.00 -9.68
C PRO A 337 -22.70 -18.36 -9.11
N LYS A 338 -23.87 -18.93 -9.38
CA LYS A 338 -25.12 -18.52 -8.69
C LYS A 338 -25.18 -19.21 -7.32
N LEU A 339 -25.10 -18.45 -6.23
CA LEU A 339 -25.07 -18.96 -4.84
C LEU A 339 -26.43 -18.85 -4.13
N GLY A 340 -27.36 -18.08 -4.68
CA GLY A 340 -28.71 -17.86 -4.16
C GLY A 340 -29.28 -16.54 -4.70
N ASP A 341 -30.60 -16.36 -4.65
CA ASP A 341 -31.27 -15.18 -5.19
C ASP A 341 -30.98 -13.90 -4.37
N ASP A 342 -30.79 -14.04 -3.05
CA ASP A 342 -30.47 -12.93 -2.13
C ASP A 342 -28.98 -12.88 -1.72
N TRP A 343 -28.11 -13.69 -2.34
CA TRP A 343 -26.71 -13.76 -1.94
C TRP A 343 -25.96 -12.48 -2.30
N GLN A 344 -25.40 -11.81 -1.29
CA GLN A 344 -24.61 -10.60 -1.47
C GLN A 344 -23.13 -10.90 -1.33
N GLN A 345 -22.33 -10.39 -2.26
CA GLN A 345 -20.88 -10.57 -2.26
C GLN A 345 -20.26 -9.90 -1.01
N GLY A 346 -19.45 -10.67 -0.27
CA GLY A 346 -18.74 -10.18 0.91
C GLY A 346 -17.70 -9.11 0.57
N LEU A 347 -17.33 -8.29 1.56
CA LEU A 347 -16.33 -7.21 1.37
C LEU A 347 -15.00 -7.75 0.82
N PHE A 348 -14.48 -8.84 1.40
CA PHE A 348 -13.21 -9.42 0.96
C PHE A 348 -13.29 -9.91 -0.48
N SER A 349 -14.42 -10.50 -0.86
CA SER A 349 -14.66 -10.98 -2.22
C SER A 349 -14.76 -9.81 -3.20
N ARG A 350 -15.42 -8.72 -2.85
CA ARG A 350 -15.46 -7.49 -3.67
C ARG A 350 -14.06 -6.89 -3.89
N ILE A 351 -13.24 -6.85 -2.84
CA ILE A 351 -11.84 -6.41 -2.92
C ILE A 351 -11.07 -7.34 -3.88
N VAL A 352 -11.17 -8.65 -3.68
CA VAL A 352 -10.44 -9.64 -4.49
C VAL A 352 -10.91 -9.63 -5.94
N THR A 353 -12.21 -9.45 -6.23
CA THR A 353 -12.73 -9.32 -7.60
C THR A 353 -12.09 -8.14 -8.35
N LEU A 354 -11.93 -7.00 -7.68
CA LEU A 354 -11.25 -5.82 -8.24
C LEU A 354 -9.78 -6.13 -8.55
N CYS A 355 -9.05 -6.65 -7.56
CA CYS A 355 -7.62 -6.93 -7.69
C CYS A 355 -7.31 -8.07 -8.68
N ASP A 356 -8.12 -9.13 -8.69
CA ASP A 356 -8.05 -10.23 -9.66
C ASP A 356 -8.25 -9.69 -11.08
N CYS A 357 -9.31 -8.92 -11.33
CA CYS A 357 -9.56 -8.37 -12.65
C CYS A 357 -8.42 -7.47 -13.15
N PHE A 358 -7.88 -6.61 -12.28
CA PHE A 358 -6.78 -5.73 -12.64
C PHE A 358 -5.54 -6.55 -13.04
N ASP A 359 -5.03 -7.40 -12.14
CA ASP A 359 -3.83 -8.20 -12.40
C ASP A 359 -4.02 -9.17 -13.58
N ALA A 360 -5.21 -9.76 -13.71
CA ALA A 360 -5.54 -10.66 -14.80
C ALA A 360 -5.46 -10.01 -16.19
N MET A 361 -5.82 -8.72 -16.30
CA MET A 361 -5.88 -8.00 -17.57
C MET A 361 -4.54 -7.33 -17.92
N THR A 362 -3.73 -6.95 -16.93
CA THR A 362 -2.39 -6.37 -17.14
C THR A 362 -1.34 -7.44 -17.38
N ALA A 363 -1.52 -8.66 -16.87
CA ALA A 363 -0.57 -9.74 -17.05
C ALA A 363 -0.55 -10.29 -18.50
N SER A 364 0.65 -10.55 -19.03
CA SER A 364 0.82 -11.29 -20.27
C SER A 364 0.40 -12.76 -20.06
N ARG A 365 -0.74 -13.16 -20.66
CA ARG A 365 -1.26 -14.54 -20.55
C ARG A 365 -0.87 -15.34 -21.78
N ILE A 366 -0.74 -16.66 -21.62
CA ILE A 366 -0.50 -17.63 -22.72
C ILE A 366 -1.51 -17.50 -23.88
N TYR A 367 -2.71 -16.98 -23.59
CA TYR A 367 -3.78 -16.76 -24.57
C TYR A 367 -3.97 -15.30 -24.99
N MET A 368 -3.11 -14.38 -24.55
CA MET A 368 -3.21 -12.96 -24.83
C MET A 368 -1.87 -12.41 -25.31
N GLU A 369 -1.68 -12.44 -26.65
CA GLU A 369 -0.46 -11.98 -27.32
C GLU A 369 -0.13 -10.51 -27.06
N ARG A 370 -1.14 -9.71 -26.70
CA ARG A 370 -1.03 -8.28 -26.39
C ARG A 370 -1.80 -7.97 -25.10
N PRO A 371 -1.14 -7.85 -23.93
CA PRO A 371 -1.81 -7.50 -22.68
C PRO A 371 -2.39 -6.08 -22.74
N PHE A 372 -3.40 -5.81 -21.92
CA PHE A 372 -3.92 -4.45 -21.78
C PHE A 372 -2.92 -3.60 -20.99
N THR A 373 -2.76 -2.33 -21.37
CA THR A 373 -1.95 -1.40 -20.58
C THR A 373 -2.66 -1.10 -19.25
N PRO A 374 -1.94 -0.91 -18.13
CA PRO A 374 -2.59 -0.69 -16.83
C PRO A 374 -3.59 0.47 -16.80
N ASP A 375 -3.27 1.59 -17.46
CA ASP A 375 -4.19 2.74 -17.62
C ASP A 375 -5.49 2.35 -18.37
N SER A 376 -5.39 1.46 -19.36
CA SER A 376 -6.55 0.99 -20.11
C SER A 376 -7.45 0.06 -19.29
N VAL A 377 -6.85 -0.73 -18.40
CA VAL A 377 -7.57 -1.57 -17.45
C VAL A 377 -8.28 -0.71 -16.42
N ILE A 378 -7.64 0.33 -15.87
CA ILE A 378 -8.30 1.29 -14.97
C ILE A 378 -9.53 1.92 -15.64
N ARG A 379 -9.39 2.37 -16.89
CA ARG A 379 -10.51 2.93 -17.67
C ARG A 379 -11.66 1.92 -17.84
N TYR A 380 -11.34 0.69 -18.24
CA TYR A 380 -12.32 -0.38 -18.34
C TYR A 380 -13.03 -0.65 -17.00
N MET A 381 -12.29 -0.65 -15.88
CA MET A 381 -12.87 -0.85 -14.56
C MET A 381 -13.82 0.30 -14.19
N MET A 382 -13.44 1.55 -14.48
CA MET A 382 -14.29 2.74 -14.28
C MET A 382 -15.58 2.69 -15.11
N GLU A 383 -15.51 2.29 -16.37
CA GLU A 383 -16.68 2.09 -17.24
C GLU A 383 -17.63 0.98 -16.73
N ASN A 384 -17.11 0.06 -15.91
CA ASN A 384 -17.85 -1.06 -15.33
C ASN A 384 -18.20 -0.86 -13.84
N SER A 385 -17.99 0.36 -13.32
CA SER A 385 -18.35 0.74 -11.96
C SER A 385 -19.85 0.59 -11.70
N GLY A 386 -20.23 0.00 -10.57
CA GLY A 386 -21.63 -0.26 -10.21
C GLY A 386 -22.27 -1.44 -10.96
N ARG A 387 -21.57 -2.03 -11.94
CA ARG A 387 -21.98 -3.25 -12.63
C ARG A 387 -21.14 -4.44 -12.20
N MET A 388 -19.85 -4.40 -12.54
CA MET A 388 -18.92 -5.47 -12.17
C MET A 388 -18.28 -5.20 -10.81
N PHE A 389 -18.00 -3.92 -10.52
CA PHE A 389 -17.20 -3.52 -9.37
C PHE A 389 -17.99 -2.62 -8.42
N ASP A 390 -17.69 -2.75 -7.13
CA ASP A 390 -18.16 -1.83 -6.09
C ASP A 390 -17.57 -0.42 -6.35
N PRO A 391 -18.40 0.62 -6.58
CA PRO A 391 -17.92 1.96 -6.92
C PRO A 391 -17.02 2.59 -5.87
N ASP A 392 -17.28 2.35 -4.59
CA ASP A 392 -16.52 2.97 -3.50
C ASP A 392 -15.15 2.30 -3.34
N LEU A 393 -15.09 0.97 -3.46
CA LEU A 393 -13.83 0.24 -3.47
C LEU A 393 -12.98 0.60 -4.69
N LEU A 394 -13.61 0.75 -5.86
CA LEU A 394 -12.90 1.15 -7.08
C LEU A 394 -12.29 2.55 -6.94
N ARG A 395 -12.99 3.50 -6.30
CA ARG A 395 -12.43 4.84 -6.03
C ARG A 395 -11.16 4.77 -5.19
N VAL A 396 -11.16 3.95 -4.13
CA VAL A 396 -9.98 3.75 -3.28
C VAL A 396 -8.86 3.03 -4.03
N PHE A 397 -9.22 2.05 -4.87
CA PHE A 397 -8.26 1.32 -5.71
C PHE A 397 -7.55 2.24 -6.72
N VAL A 398 -8.28 3.16 -7.37
CA VAL A 398 -7.68 4.16 -8.26
C VAL A 398 -6.80 5.14 -7.48
N GLY A 399 -7.17 5.52 -6.25
CA GLY A 399 -6.31 6.32 -5.38
C GLY A 399 -5.02 5.60 -4.94
N LEU A 400 -5.06 4.27 -4.83
CA LEU A 400 -3.90 3.42 -4.51
C LEU A 400 -2.96 3.24 -5.70
N THR A 401 -3.53 2.94 -6.87
CA THR A 401 -2.75 2.60 -8.08
C THR A 401 -2.41 3.80 -8.93
N GLY A 402 -3.16 4.91 -8.82
CA GLY A 402 -3.07 6.06 -9.71
C GLY A 402 -3.91 5.86 -10.99
N LEU A 403 -4.13 6.96 -11.73
CA LEU A 403 -4.78 6.90 -13.04
C LEU A 403 -3.87 6.21 -14.08
N TYR A 404 -2.56 6.35 -13.88
CA TYR A 404 -1.50 5.66 -14.61
C TYR A 404 -0.70 4.82 -13.62
N PRO A 405 -1.06 3.54 -13.42
CA PRO A 405 -0.36 2.66 -12.49
C PRO A 405 1.10 2.39 -12.88
N VAL A 406 1.90 1.93 -11.92
CA VAL A 406 3.28 1.46 -12.16
C VAL A 406 3.34 0.53 -13.36
N GLY A 407 4.31 0.76 -14.24
CA GLY A 407 4.44 0.06 -15.52
C GLY A 407 3.60 0.64 -16.67
N SER A 408 2.76 1.65 -16.43
CA SER A 408 2.12 2.38 -17.53
C SER A 408 3.17 3.13 -18.34
N MET A 409 3.12 3.01 -19.66
CA MET A 409 3.88 3.89 -20.55
C MET A 409 3.01 5.09 -20.92
N VAL A 410 3.56 6.28 -20.80
CA VAL A 410 2.84 7.55 -20.96
C VAL A 410 3.57 8.46 -21.93
N ARG A 411 2.81 9.29 -22.64
CA ARG A 411 3.32 10.40 -23.43
C ARG A 411 3.09 11.68 -22.68
N LEU A 412 4.14 12.47 -22.52
CA LEU A 412 4.07 13.79 -21.93
C LEU A 412 3.65 14.84 -22.97
N GLU A 413 3.15 16.00 -22.53
CA GLU A 413 2.83 17.12 -23.42
C GLU A 413 4.06 17.65 -24.18
N SER A 414 5.28 17.43 -23.65
CA SER A 414 6.56 17.68 -24.32
C SER A 414 6.76 16.79 -25.56
N GLY A 415 5.97 15.72 -25.70
CA GLY A 415 6.11 14.69 -26.72
C GLY A 415 6.97 13.51 -26.27
N GLU A 416 7.73 13.65 -25.19
CA GLU A 416 8.57 12.61 -24.60
C GLU A 416 7.72 11.43 -24.12
N LEU A 417 8.34 10.25 -24.12
CA LEU A 417 7.75 9.03 -23.60
C LEU A 417 8.35 8.74 -22.23
N GLY A 418 7.54 8.19 -21.32
CA GLY A 418 8.00 7.79 -20.00
C GLY A 418 7.32 6.51 -19.53
N VAL A 419 7.97 5.80 -18.60
CA VAL A 419 7.38 4.67 -17.89
C VAL A 419 7.13 5.06 -16.45
N VAL A 420 5.92 4.86 -15.96
CA VAL A 420 5.56 5.10 -14.56
C VAL A 420 6.33 4.15 -13.66
N LEU A 421 7.08 4.71 -12.72
CA LEU A 421 7.83 3.97 -11.72
C LEU A 421 7.09 3.93 -10.39
N GLU A 422 6.58 5.07 -9.92
CA GLU A 422 5.90 5.16 -8.63
C GLU A 422 4.58 5.92 -8.83
N PRO A 423 3.51 5.53 -8.12
CA PRO A 423 2.28 6.32 -8.11
C PRO A 423 2.55 7.69 -7.47
N ALA A 424 1.61 8.63 -7.63
CA ALA A 424 1.75 9.96 -7.07
C ALA A 424 1.95 9.93 -5.54
N ALA A 425 2.90 10.72 -5.03
CA ALA A 425 3.16 10.81 -3.59
C ALA A 425 1.95 11.39 -2.83
N ASN A 426 1.20 12.27 -3.50
CA ASN A 426 -0.09 12.76 -3.05
C ASN A 426 -1.27 12.00 -3.71
N PRO A 427 -2.09 11.25 -2.94
CA PRO A 427 -3.26 10.54 -3.48
C PRO A 427 -4.36 11.44 -4.06
N ARG A 428 -4.30 12.77 -3.88
CA ARG A 428 -5.20 13.73 -4.53
C ARG A 428 -4.73 14.11 -5.94
N GLN A 429 -3.48 13.83 -6.28
CA GLN A 429 -2.85 14.13 -7.57
C GLN A 429 -2.58 12.84 -8.34
N VAL A 430 -3.60 11.99 -8.49
CA VAL A 430 -3.51 10.63 -9.07
C VAL A 430 -2.97 10.58 -10.51
N ASP A 431 -2.86 11.73 -11.17
CA ASP A 431 -2.33 11.95 -12.52
C ASP A 431 -0.86 12.40 -12.53
N ARG A 432 -0.20 12.49 -11.37
CA ARG A 432 1.20 12.95 -11.24
C ARG A 432 2.14 11.90 -10.64
N PRO A 433 2.31 10.75 -11.30
CA PRO A 433 3.27 9.74 -10.87
C PRO A 433 4.72 10.20 -11.06
N ARG A 434 5.66 9.44 -10.49
CA ARG A 434 7.07 9.51 -10.89
C ARG A 434 7.30 8.67 -12.13
N VAL A 435 7.97 9.22 -13.13
CA VAL A 435 8.21 8.57 -14.43
C VAL A 435 9.71 8.46 -14.74
N ARG A 436 10.10 7.40 -15.44
CA ARG A 436 11.40 7.27 -16.12
C ARG A 436 11.23 7.77 -17.54
N VAL A 437 11.83 8.91 -17.89
CA VAL A 437 11.80 9.43 -19.26
C VAL A 437 12.65 8.52 -20.17
N LEU A 438 12.15 8.29 -21.38
CA LEU A 438 12.81 7.51 -22.41
C LEU A 438 13.36 8.43 -23.50
N THR A 439 14.62 8.20 -23.89
CA THR A 439 15.27 8.92 -24.99
C THR A 439 15.62 7.97 -26.12
N GLU A 440 15.63 8.49 -27.35
CA GLU A 440 16.01 7.71 -28.52
C GLU A 440 17.54 7.60 -28.60
N GLY A 441 18.03 6.36 -28.65
CA GLY A 441 19.45 6.07 -28.85
C GLY A 441 19.90 6.29 -30.29
N PRO A 442 21.21 6.24 -30.57
CA PRO A 442 21.75 6.38 -31.93
C PRO A 442 21.22 5.33 -32.93
N ASP A 443 20.69 4.21 -32.41
CA ASP A 443 20.09 3.10 -33.15
C ASP A 443 18.57 3.25 -33.36
N GLY A 444 17.98 4.40 -32.97
CA GLY A 444 16.53 4.64 -33.04
C GLY A 444 15.72 3.90 -31.97
N ARG A 445 16.37 3.26 -31.00
CA ARG A 445 15.68 2.51 -29.93
C ARG A 445 15.54 3.37 -28.68
N LEU A 446 14.36 3.34 -28.07
CA LEU A 446 14.12 4.05 -26.81
C LEU A 446 14.86 3.37 -25.65
N ARG A 447 15.53 4.18 -24.83
CA ARG A 447 16.29 3.73 -23.65
C ARG A 447 15.94 4.59 -22.43
N PRO A 448 15.97 4.02 -21.21
CA PRO A 448 15.80 4.81 -19.99
C PRO A 448 16.88 5.89 -19.87
N ALA A 449 16.47 7.11 -19.53
CA ALA A 449 17.38 8.24 -19.32
C ALA A 449 17.37 8.72 -17.87
N GLU A 450 16.34 9.48 -17.48
CA GLU A 450 16.27 10.11 -16.15
C GLU A 450 14.93 9.84 -15.45
N ASP A 451 14.98 9.83 -14.12
CA ASP A 451 13.81 9.80 -13.24
C ASP A 451 13.29 11.21 -13.05
N ARG A 452 11.98 11.38 -13.17
CA ARG A 452 11.32 12.64 -12.90
C ARG A 452 10.07 12.43 -12.07
N SER A 453 10.02 13.06 -10.89
CA SER A 453 8.80 13.24 -10.12
C SER A 453 7.93 14.27 -10.84
N LEU A 454 6.68 13.94 -11.15
CA LEU A 454 5.74 14.93 -11.69
C LEU A 454 5.07 15.77 -10.58
N ASP A 455 5.45 15.54 -9.30
CA ASP A 455 4.90 16.23 -8.12
C ASP A 455 5.78 17.41 -7.64
N ASP A 456 7.08 17.48 -8.01
CA ASP A 456 8.03 18.48 -7.47
C ASP A 456 8.24 19.71 -8.39
N GLY A 457 7.92 20.93 -7.89
CA GLY A 457 8.44 22.22 -8.39
C GLY A 457 7.44 23.40 -8.51
N PRO A 458 7.89 24.70 -8.43
CA PRO A 458 7.03 25.88 -8.16
C PRO A 458 6.13 26.37 -9.32
N GLU A 459 6.31 25.87 -10.52
CA GLU A 459 5.32 25.94 -11.59
C GLU A 459 5.42 24.61 -12.33
N VAL A 460 4.40 23.77 -12.20
CA VAL A 460 4.31 22.47 -12.88
C VAL A 460 4.35 22.73 -14.39
N ASP A 461 5.53 22.64 -14.99
CA ASP A 461 5.74 22.88 -16.41
C ASP A 461 4.69 22.08 -17.19
N PRO A 462 3.75 22.74 -17.89
CA PRO A 462 2.65 22.06 -18.56
C PRO A 462 3.12 20.98 -19.53
N ARG A 463 4.36 21.10 -20.03
CA ARG A 463 4.99 20.13 -20.93
C ARG A 463 5.19 18.77 -20.29
N TYR A 464 5.26 18.66 -18.96
CA TYR A 464 5.47 17.37 -18.29
C TYR A 464 4.20 16.76 -17.72
N ARG A 465 3.03 17.25 -18.14
CA ARG A 465 1.76 16.57 -17.88
C ARG A 465 1.60 15.36 -18.78
N ILE A 466 0.91 14.34 -18.28
CA ILE A 466 0.58 13.16 -19.07
C ILE A 466 -0.52 13.53 -20.07
N ARG A 467 -0.18 13.48 -21.35
CA ARG A 467 -1.12 13.67 -22.47
C ARG A 467 -1.96 12.43 -22.72
N ALA A 468 -1.33 11.25 -22.72
CA ALA A 468 -2.01 9.97 -22.97
C ALA A 468 -1.19 8.75 -22.52
N GLY A 469 -1.88 7.65 -22.22
CA GLY A 469 -1.27 6.32 -22.15
C GLY A 469 -0.85 5.81 -23.54
N CYS A 470 0.23 5.04 -23.59
CA CYS A 470 0.79 4.44 -24.80
C CYS A 470 1.05 2.95 -24.57
N HIS A 471 0.97 2.15 -25.63
CA HIS A 471 1.27 0.72 -25.52
C HIS A 471 2.77 0.47 -25.74
N PRO A 472 3.49 -0.18 -24.80
CA PRO A 472 4.94 -0.39 -24.90
C PRO A 472 5.41 -1.09 -26.19
N LEU A 473 4.66 -2.11 -26.64
CA LEU A 473 4.95 -2.83 -27.89
C LEU A 473 4.92 -1.96 -29.14
N ASP A 474 4.13 -0.87 -29.18
CA ASP A 474 4.11 0.04 -30.34
C ASP A 474 5.42 0.84 -30.47
N HIS A 475 6.23 0.84 -29.40
CA HIS A 475 7.49 1.57 -29.29
C HIS A 475 8.70 0.65 -29.05
N GLY A 476 8.51 -0.68 -29.09
CA GLY A 476 9.57 -1.65 -28.85
C GLY A 476 10.16 -1.61 -27.43
N VAL A 477 9.38 -1.15 -26.45
CA VAL A 477 9.81 -0.99 -25.05
C VAL A 477 9.38 -2.19 -24.20
N SER A 478 10.32 -2.77 -23.46
CA SER A 478 10.05 -3.77 -22.43
C SER A 478 9.88 -3.09 -21.06
N VAL A 479 8.65 -2.95 -20.60
CA VAL A 479 8.37 -2.34 -19.27
C VAL A 479 8.95 -3.19 -18.15
N ASP A 480 8.80 -4.52 -18.20
CA ASP A 480 9.33 -5.41 -17.18
C ASP A 480 10.85 -5.30 -17.05
N GLU A 481 11.60 -5.08 -18.15
CA GLU A 481 13.04 -4.88 -18.10
C GLU A 481 13.40 -3.57 -17.35
N ILE A 482 12.66 -2.50 -17.62
CA ILE A 482 12.84 -1.20 -16.95
C ILE A 482 12.53 -1.33 -15.47
N LEU A 483 11.40 -1.92 -15.11
CA LEU A 483 11.00 -2.13 -13.71
C LEU A 483 11.97 -3.09 -12.99
N SER A 484 12.48 -4.12 -13.67
CA SER A 484 13.46 -5.05 -13.09
C SER A 484 14.73 -4.31 -12.65
N ARG A 485 15.26 -3.39 -13.47
CA ARG A 485 16.44 -2.59 -13.09
C ARG A 485 16.16 -1.66 -11.91
N VAL A 486 14.91 -1.23 -11.73
CA VAL A 486 14.52 -0.34 -10.63
C VAL A 486 14.28 -1.09 -9.32
N TYR A 487 13.70 -2.29 -9.38
CA TYR A 487 13.24 -3.03 -8.21
C TYR A 487 14.07 -4.27 -7.84
N LEU A 488 14.91 -4.77 -8.75
CA LEU A 488 15.68 -5.99 -8.55
C LEU A 488 17.20 -5.76 -8.48
N ASP A 489 17.70 -4.58 -8.86
CA ASP A 489 19.11 -4.26 -9.17
C ASP A 489 19.73 -5.19 -10.24
N ASP A 490 20.83 -4.79 -10.89
CA ASP A 490 21.41 -5.45 -12.09
C ASP A 490 21.84 -6.92 -11.90
N ASP A 491 21.82 -7.47 -10.69
CA ASP A 491 22.24 -8.83 -10.33
C ASP A 491 21.09 -9.86 -10.36
N LEU A 492 20.42 -10.02 -11.51
CA LEU A 492 19.74 -11.30 -11.77
C LEU A 492 20.78 -12.31 -12.27
N PRO A 493 21.03 -13.42 -11.55
CA PRO A 493 21.75 -14.52 -12.16
C PRO A 493 20.94 -15.02 -13.35
N THR A 494 21.53 -14.95 -14.53
CA THR A 494 21.04 -15.40 -15.83
C THR A 494 20.56 -16.86 -15.87
N GLU A 495 20.69 -17.61 -14.78
CA GLU A 495 20.36 -19.04 -14.66
C GLU A 495 18.90 -19.32 -14.29
N ALA A 496 18.07 -18.31 -14.01
CA ALA A 496 16.63 -18.50 -13.81
C ALA A 496 15.82 -18.50 -15.12
N ALA A 497 16.47 -18.43 -16.29
CA ALA A 497 15.83 -18.38 -17.61
C ALA A 497 15.98 -19.69 -18.43
N ALA A 498 16.17 -20.83 -17.75
CA ALA A 498 16.33 -22.15 -18.39
C ALA A 498 15.32 -23.19 -17.89
#